data_AF-A0A936D1T9-F1
#
_entry.id   AF-A0A936D1T9-F1
#
_cell.length_a   1.000
_cell.length_b   1.000
_cell.length_c   1.000
_cell.angle_alpha   90.00
_cell.angle_beta   90.00
_cell.angle_gamma   90.00
#
_symmetry.space_group_name_H-M   'P 1'
#
loop_
_entity.id
_entity.type
_entity.pdbx_description
1 polymer ?
#
loop_
_entity_poly.entity_id
_entity_poly.type
_entity_poly.pdbx_seq_one_letter_code
_entity_poly.pdbx_strand_id
1 'polypeptide(L)' 'MIRRSKEQWLSLFQQHADSGLTAAAFCKQHDLDQAYFSLRRTQLCNTDEAAFIPVARKRQNNPT' A
#
# COMPACT_ATOMS: atom_id res chain seq x y z
N MET A 1 1.18 -20.32 3.88
CA MET A 1 0.55 -19.24 3.08
C MET A 1 -0.60 -18.66 3.91
N ILE A 2 -0.44 -17.46 4.48
CA ILE A 2 -1.52 -16.81 5.22
C ILE A 2 -2.55 -16.33 4.20
N ARG A 3 -3.68 -17.02 4.09
CA ARG A 3 -4.79 -16.61 3.19
C ARG A 3 -5.50 -15.41 3.81
N ARG A 4 -5.04 -14.20 3.49
CA ARG A 4 -5.70 -12.95 3.90
C ARG A 4 -6.89 -12.64 2.99
N SER A 5 -8.08 -12.55 3.59
CA SER A 5 -9.34 -12.15 2.94
C SER A 5 -9.31 -10.68 2.49
N LYS A 6 -10.26 -10.28 1.63
CA LYS A 6 -10.38 -8.90 1.12
C LYS A 6 -10.42 -7.87 2.26
N GLU A 7 -11.21 -8.11 3.31
CA GLU A 7 -11.34 -7.23 4.47
C GLU A 7 -10.02 -7.05 5.24
N GLN A 8 -9.25 -8.13 5.40
CA GLN A 8 -7.93 -8.08 6.03
C GLN A 8 -6.96 -7.19 5.23
N TRP A 9 -7.01 -7.26 3.90
CA TRP A 9 -6.23 -6.39 3.04
C TRP A 9 -6.67 -4.92 3.12
N LEU A 10 -7.97 -4.67 3.15
CA LEU A 10 -8.50 -3.30 3.32
C LEU A 10 -8.05 -2.70 4.66
N SER A 11 -8.10 -3.48 5.74
CA SER A 11 -7.62 -3.04 7.06
C SER A 11 -6.12 -2.75 7.04
N LEU A 12 -5.31 -3.55 6.35
CA LEU A 12 -3.87 -3.28 6.17
C LEU A 12 -3.61 -2.00 5.37
N PHE A 13 -4.41 -1.68 4.36
CA PHE A 13 -4.28 -0.43 3.63
C PHE A 13 -4.65 0.78 4.48
N GLN A 14 -5.69 0.67 5.32
CA GLN A 14 -6.03 1.73 6.27
C GLN A 14 -4.94 1.90 7.33
N GLN A 15 -4.43 0.82 7.91
CA GLN A 15 -3.32 0.87 8.87
C GLN A 15 -2.04 1.45 8.24
N HIS A 16 -1.76 1.13 6.97
CA HIS A 16 -0.65 1.72 6.22
C HIS A 16 -0.81 3.23 6.02
N ALA A 17 -2.03 3.68 5.70
CA ALA A 17 -2.36 5.10 5.56
C ALA A 17 -2.27 5.86 6.88
N ASP A 18 -2.76 5.27 7.97
CA ASP A 18 -2.71 5.83 9.33
C ASP A 18 -1.27 5.90 9.87
N SER A 19 -0.47 4.86 9.60
CA SER A 19 0.92 4.80 10.06
C SER A 19 1.84 5.85 9.40
N GLY A 20 1.47 6.40 8.25
CA GLY A 20 2.32 7.32 7.47
C GLY A 20 3.64 6.69 6.98
N LEU A 21 3.80 5.37 7.11
CA LEU A 21 5.01 4.64 6.75
C LEU A 21 5.09 4.46 5.23
N THR A 22 6.30 4.21 4.71
CA THR A 22 6.42 3.76 3.32
C THR A 22 5.94 2.31 3.19
N ALA A 23 5.42 1.95 2.00
CA ALA A 23 4.95 0.58 1.76
C ALA A 23 6.04 -0.47 2.02
N ALA A 24 7.32 -0.15 1.76
CA ALA A 24 8.45 -1.03 2.07
C ALA A 24 8.63 -1.26 3.58
N ALA A 25 8.56 -0.19 4.38
CA ALA A 25 8.69 -0.29 5.84
C ALA A 25 7.52 -1.07 6.45
N PHE A 26 6.29 -0.75 6.02
CA PHE A 26 5.09 -1.45 6.46
C PHE A 26 5.11 -2.93 6.06
N CYS A 27 5.52 -3.24 4.83
CA CYS A 27 5.62 -4.63 4.38
C CYS A 27 6.64 -5.43 5.18
N LYS A 28 7.79 -4.82 5.52
CA LYS A 28 8.80 -5.46 6.40
C LYS A 28 8.26 -5.75 7.80
N GLN A 29 7.45 -4.87 8.38
CA GLN A 29 6.88 -5.07 9.72
C GLN A 29 5.79 -6.14 9.76
N HIS A 30 5.01 -6.27 8.69
CA HIS A 30 3.87 -7.19 8.63
C HIS A 30 4.17 -8.52 7.91
N ASP A 31 5.46 -8.79 7.64
CA ASP A 31 5.96 -9.93 6.87
C ASP A 31 5.18 -10.10 5.55
N LEU A 32 5.13 -9.00 4.79
CA LEU A 32 4.42 -8.89 3.53
C LEU A 32 5.39 -8.70 2.39
N ASP A 33 5.05 -9.28 1.25
CA ASP A 33 5.75 -8.99 0.01
C ASP A 33 5.30 -7.63 -0.54
N GLN A 34 6.26 -6.75 -0.82
CA GLN A 34 5.99 -5.38 -1.28
C GLN A 34 5.32 -5.34 -2.66
N ALA A 35 5.72 -6.24 -3.58
CA ALA A 35 5.13 -6.32 -4.91
C ALA A 35 3.69 -6.83 -4.81
N TYR A 36 3.46 -7.84 -3.96
CA TYR A 36 2.12 -8.36 -3.70
C TYR A 36 1.21 -7.35 -3.01
N PHE A 37 1.72 -6.58 -2.05
CA PHE A 37 0.99 -5.50 -1.39
C PHE A 37 0.52 -4.44 -2.40
N SER A 38 1.42 -4.00 -3.28
CA SER A 38 1.10 -2.99 -4.30
C SER A 38 0.06 -3.52 -5.29
N LEU A 39 0.22 -4.77 -5.73
CA LEU A 39 -0.72 -5.45 -6.62
C LEU A 39 -2.12 -5.56 -5.98
N ARG A 40 -2.21 -6.00 -4.72
CA ARG A 40 -3.48 -6.12 -3.99
C ARG A 40 -4.11 -4.75 -3.74
N ARG A 41 -3.30 -3.71 -3.51
CA ARG A 41 -3.80 -2.35 -3.33
C ARG A 41 -4.45 -1.85 -4.60
N THR A 42 -3.83 -2.04 -5.75
CA THR A 42 -4.44 -1.70 -7.04
C THR A 42 -5.70 -2.53 -7.28
N GLN A 43 -5.67 -3.86 -7.11
CA GLN A 43 -6.84 -4.70 -7.38
C GLN A 43 -8.04 -4.41 -6.48
N LEU A 44 -7.80 -4.16 -5.18
CA LEU A 44 -8.87 -3.97 -4.20
C LEU A 44 -9.33 -2.52 -4.08
N CYS A 45 -8.48 -1.55 -4.43
CA CYS A 45 -8.81 -0.12 -4.40
C CYS A 45 -9.38 0.37 -5.76
N ASN A 46 -8.92 -0.13 -6.91
CA ASN A 46 -9.46 0.24 -8.23
C ASN A 46 -10.81 -0.44 -8.58
N THR A 47 -11.37 -1.26 -7.69
CA THR A 47 -12.72 -1.82 -7.95
C THR A 47 -13.82 -0.78 -7.70
N ASP A 48 -13.50 0.34 -7.05
CA ASP A 48 -14.36 1.54 -7.02
C ASP A 48 -13.97 2.41 -8.22
N GLU A 49 -14.93 2.72 -9.09
CA GLU A 49 -14.70 3.31 -10.41
C GLU A 49 -13.78 4.55 -10.40
N ALA A 50 -12.84 4.57 -11.35
CA ALA A 50 -12.28 5.79 -11.93
C ALA A 50 -11.61 6.81 -10.98
N ALA A 51 -10.36 6.57 -10.57
CA ALA A 51 -9.46 7.68 -10.22
C ALA A 51 -7.98 7.31 -10.40
N PHE A 52 -7.53 7.27 -11.66
CA PHE A 52 -6.11 7.25 -11.97
C PHE A 52 -5.53 8.64 -11.67
N ILE A 53 -5.26 8.94 -10.39
CA ILE A 53 -4.50 10.14 -10.03
C ILE A 53 -3.02 9.79 -10.20
N PRO A 54 -2.31 10.36 -11.20
CA PRO A 54 -0.88 10.20 -11.28
C PRO A 54 -0.28 10.90 -10.05
N VAL A 55 0.17 10.11 -9.06
CA VAL A 55 0.96 10.66 -7.97
C VAL A 55 2.28 11.15 -8.57
N ALA A 56 2.36 12.45 -8.79
CA ALA A 56 3.60 13.12 -9.12
C ALA A 56 4.58 12.81 -8.00
N ARG A 57 5.55 11.94 -8.30
CA ARG A 57 6.58 11.49 -7.37
C ARG A 57 7.43 12.70 -7.01
N LYS A 58 7.04 13.44 -5.97
CA LYS A 58 7.85 14.54 -5.44
C LYS A 58 9.11 13.89 -4.89
N ARG A 59 10.21 14.01 -5.65
CA ARG A 59 11.54 13.58 -5.24
C ARG A 59 11.81 14.22 -3.89
N GLN A 60 11.89 13.41 -2.84
CA GLN A 60 12.29 13.89 -1.52
C GLN A 60 13.81 14.06 -1.58
N ASN A 61 14.23 15.27 -1.95
CA ASN A 61 15.61 15.71 -1.85
C ASN A 61 15.93 15.86 -0.36
N ASN A 62 16.86 15.06 0.15
CA ASN A 62 17.43 15.22 1.48
C ASN A 62 18.67 16.12 1.36
N PRO A 63 18.71 17.34 1.92
CA PRO A 63 19.94 18.11 2.00
C PRO A 63 20.82 17.56 3.13
N THR A 64 22.12 17.45 2.88
CA THR A 64 23.15 17.33 3.94
C THR A 64 23.92 18.63 3.96
#